data_AF-A0A5M7B4L2-F1
#
_entry.id   AF-A0A5M7B4L2-F1
#
_cell.length_a   1.000
_cell.length_b   1.000
_cell.length_c   1.000
_cell.angle_alpha   90.00
_cell.angle_beta   90.00
_cell.angle_gamma   90.00
#
_symmetry.space_group_name_H-M   'P 1'
#
loop_
_entity.id
_entity.type
_entity.pdbx_description
1 polymer ?
#
loop_
_entity_poly.entity_id
_entity_poly.type
_entity_poly.pdbx_seq_one_letter_code
_entity_poly.pdbx_strand_id
1 'polypeptide(L)'
;MNSDYLFVYGTLLKDTTNNEMSKFLDTHAEFLGRGYFKGRLYKVAWYPGAVNSDNESDKVYGALFKLNNFDSVFKVLDAYEGISENDPDSSLFKRELVTAFLDDGRTLKTWVYLYNQLLDGLPCIESGDFLKL
;
A
#
# COMPACT_ATOMS: atom_id res chain seq x y z
N MET A 1 11.19 -15.68 -1.61
CA MET A 1 10.29 -15.65 -0.42
C MET A 1 8.97 -15.09 -0.91
N ASN A 2 7.94 -15.93 -1.10
CA ASN A 2 6.59 -15.44 -1.42
C ASN A 2 5.89 -15.07 -0.11
N SER A 3 5.32 -13.87 -0.07
CA SER A 3 4.38 -13.46 0.96
C SER A 3 3.02 -13.31 0.29
N ASP A 4 1.99 -13.95 0.83
CA ASP A 4 0.62 -13.82 0.34
C ASP A 4 -0.11 -12.63 0.96
N TYR A 5 0.61 -11.71 1.59
CA TYR A 5 0.04 -10.56 2.28
C TYR A 5 0.24 -9.27 1.51
N LEU A 6 -0.80 -8.45 1.44
CA LEU A 6 -0.80 -7.11 0.86
C LEU A 6 -1.12 -6.06 1.94
N PHE A 7 -0.28 -5.05 2.07
CA PHE A 7 -0.53 -3.88 2.91
C PHE A 7 -1.04 -2.72 2.05
N VAL A 8 -2.14 -2.14 2.50
CA VAL A 8 -2.85 -1.08 1.80
C VAL A 8 -2.99 0.13 2.71
N TYR A 9 -2.68 1.33 2.20
CA TYR A 9 -2.65 2.58 3.00
C TYR A 9 -3.40 3.76 2.34
N GLY A 10 -4.02 3.54 1.18
CA GLY A 10 -4.55 4.62 0.34
C GLY A 10 -5.89 4.29 -0.28
N THR A 11 -6.07 4.62 -1.56
CA THR A 11 -7.33 4.52 -2.33
C THR A 11 -7.92 3.12 -2.40
N LEU A 12 -7.11 2.07 -2.24
CA LEU A 12 -7.57 0.68 -2.16
C LEU A 12 -8.22 0.34 -0.81
N LEU A 13 -8.12 1.21 0.22
CA LEU A 13 -8.87 1.06 1.46
C LEU A 13 -10.36 1.30 1.20
N LYS A 14 -11.18 0.41 1.75
CA LYS A 14 -12.65 0.39 1.63
C LYS A 14 -13.33 1.71 2.05
N ASP A 15 -12.69 2.45 2.95
CA ASP A 15 -13.25 3.68 3.55
C ASP A 15 -12.97 4.95 2.71
N THR A 16 -12.19 4.85 1.64
CA THR A 16 -11.70 6.05 0.92
C THR A 16 -12.51 6.41 -0.31
N THR A 17 -12.99 5.39 -1.02
CA THR A 17 -13.78 5.55 -2.24
C THR A 17 -14.51 4.24 -2.42
N ASN A 18 -15.83 4.26 -2.64
CA ASN A 18 -16.62 3.05 -2.98
C ASN A 18 -16.23 2.54 -4.38
N ASN A 19 -14.94 2.28 -4.59
CA ASN A 19 -14.34 1.94 -5.86
C ASN A 19 -14.46 0.43 -6.09
N GLU A 20 -14.42 0.04 -7.36
CA GLU A 20 -14.56 -1.37 -7.74
C GLU A 20 -13.39 -2.22 -7.21
N MET A 21 -12.23 -1.60 -6.99
CA MET A 21 -11.02 -2.27 -6.51
C MET A 21 -11.08 -2.66 -5.04
N SER A 22 -11.69 -1.85 -4.17
CA SER A 22 -11.87 -2.23 -2.76
C SER A 22 -12.83 -3.41 -2.64
N LYS A 23 -13.87 -3.46 -3.48
CA LYS A 23 -14.79 -4.62 -3.58
C LYS A 23 -14.09 -5.85 -4.14
N PHE A 24 -13.25 -5.67 -5.16
CA PHE A 24 -12.43 -6.74 -5.71
C PHE A 24 -11.52 -7.34 -4.63
N LEU A 25 -10.84 -6.48 -3.87
CA LEU A 25 -9.96 -6.90 -2.78
C LEU A 25 -10.74 -7.60 -1.66
N ASP A 26 -11.89 -7.07 -1.24
CA ASP A 26 -12.78 -7.71 -0.26
C ASP A 26 -13.23 -9.13 -0.69
N THR A 27 -13.35 -9.38 -2.00
CA THR A 27 -13.78 -10.68 -2.53
C THR A 27 -12.61 -11.66 -2.68
N HIS A 28 -11.39 -11.16 -2.94
CA HIS A 28 -10.22 -11.98 -3.24
C HIS A 28 -9.16 -11.98 -2.15
N ALA A 29 -9.40 -11.26 -1.06
CA ALA A 29 -8.50 -11.17 0.08
C ALA A 29 -9.27 -11.10 1.40
N GLU A 30 -8.65 -11.62 2.44
CA GLU A 30 -9.14 -11.59 3.81
C GLU A 30 -8.50 -10.43 4.56
N PHE A 31 -9.30 -9.52 5.12
CA PHE A 31 -8.80 -8.47 6.01
C PHE A 31 -8.26 -9.09 7.30
N LEU A 32 -6.97 -8.87 7.59
CA LEU A 32 -6.32 -9.42 8.78
C LEU A 32 -6.26 -8.46 9.96
N GLY A 33 -6.27 -7.15 9.70
CA GLY A 33 -6.15 -6.13 10.73
C GLY A 33 -5.55 -4.83 10.23
N ARG A 34 -5.55 -3.82 11.11
CA ARG A 34 -4.87 -2.54 10.89
C ARG A 34 -3.45 -2.59 11.46
N GLY A 35 -2.61 -1.69 10.97
CA GLY A 35 -1.24 -1.59 11.42
C GLY A 35 -0.49 -0.48 10.70
N TYR A 36 0.83 -0.55 10.75
CA TYR A 36 1.71 0.39 10.06
C TYR A 36 2.96 -0.29 9.50
N PHE A 37 3.61 0.36 8.56
CA PHE A 37 5.01 0.09 8.20
C PHE A 37 5.84 1.36 8.34
N LYS A 38 7.18 1.21 8.38
CA LYS A 38 8.10 2.35 8.48
C LYS A 38 8.21 3.05 7.14
N GLY A 39 7.71 4.28 7.06
CA GLY A 39 7.61 5.02 5.80
C GLY A 39 7.02 6.40 5.97
N ARG A 40 7.11 7.20 4.91
CA ARG A 40 6.49 8.53 4.83
C ARG A 40 5.37 8.50 3.81
N LEU A 41 4.30 9.22 4.13
CA LEU A 41 3.12 9.34 3.28
C LEU A 41 3.06 10.75 2.70
N TYR A 42 2.86 10.87 1.40
CA TYR A 42 2.75 12.13 0.68
C TYR A 42 1.40 12.19 -0.03
N LYS A 43 0.83 13.40 -0.11
CA LYS A 43 -0.35 13.64 -0.94
C LYS A 43 0.12 13.99 -2.35
N VAL A 44 0.11 12.99 -3.24
CA VAL A 44 0.52 13.15 -4.64
C VAL A 44 -0.55 13.93 -5.42
N ALA A 45 -1.81 13.51 -5.30
CA ALA A 45 -2.94 14.17 -5.93
C ALA A 45 -4.22 13.86 -5.15
N TRP A 46 -5.23 13.29 -5.83
CA TRP A 46 -6.40 12.68 -5.19
C TRP A 46 -6.07 11.33 -4.52
N TYR A 47 -4.87 10.80 -4.74
CA TYR A 47 -4.34 9.58 -4.15
C TYR A 47 -3.04 9.88 -3.36
N PRO A 48 -2.72 9.05 -2.35
CA PRO A 48 -1.46 9.16 -1.61
C PRO A 48 -0.34 8.38 -2.28
N GLY A 49 0.90 8.75 -1.96
CA GLY A 49 2.10 7.98 -2.31
C GLY A 49 2.96 7.77 -1.07
N ALA A 50 3.22 6.51 -0.72
CA ALA A 50 4.14 6.18 0.37
C ALA A 50 5.53 5.84 -0.16
N VAL A 51 6.55 6.17 0.64
CA VAL A 51 7.94 5.76 0.42
C VAL A 51 8.53 5.17 1.69
N ASN A 52 9.51 4.28 1.54
CA ASN A 52 10.24 3.73 2.69
C ASN A 52 11.00 4.83 3.44
N SER A 53 11.09 4.65 4.76
CA SER A 53 11.91 5.51 5.63
C SER A 53 12.66 4.65 6.64
N ASP A 54 13.92 5.00 6.88
CA ASP A 54 14.74 4.36 7.91
C ASP A 54 14.47 4.93 9.31
N ASN A 55 13.71 6.04 9.42
CA ASN A 55 13.36 6.64 10.69
C ASN A 55 12.19 5.89 11.34
N GLU A 56 12.37 5.48 12.60
CA GLU A 56 11.34 4.74 13.35
C GLU A 56 10.08 5.55 13.69
N SER A 57 10.21 6.87 13.65
CA SER A 57 9.10 7.80 13.89
C SER A 57 8.18 7.93 12.67
N ASP A 58 8.70 7.64 11.47
CA ASP A 58 7.95 7.74 10.23
C ASP A 58 7.12 6.46 10.05
N LYS A 59 5.81 6.60 10.18
CA LYS A 59 4.86 5.48 10.10
C LYS A 59 3.80 5.76 9.06
N VAL A 60 3.54 4.80 8.20
CA VAL A 60 2.38 4.82 7.30
C VAL A 60 1.37 3.82 7.81
N TYR A 61 0.20 4.31 8.19
CA TYR A 61 -0.91 3.53 8.72
C TYR A 61 -1.79 3.01 7.59
N GLY A 62 -2.34 1.81 7.81
CA GLY A 62 -3.14 1.13 6.81
C GLY A 62 -3.74 -0.17 7.32
N ALA A 63 -3.99 -1.07 6.39
CA ALA A 63 -4.62 -2.36 6.61
C ALA A 63 -3.84 -3.46 5.92
N LEU A 64 -3.75 -4.62 6.59
CA LEU A 64 -3.18 -5.83 6.03
C LEU A 64 -4.29 -6.75 5.53
N PHE A 65 -4.10 -7.28 4.33
CA PHE A 65 -4.95 -8.28 3.70
C PHE A 65 -4.14 -9.53 3.36
N LYS A 66 -4.75 -10.70 3.50
CA LYS A 66 -4.22 -11.97 3.01
C LYS A 66 -4.88 -12.30 1.68
N LEU A 67 -4.10 -12.40 0.62
CA LEU A 67 -4.62 -12.71 -0.72
C LEU A 67 -4.94 -14.21 -0.83
N ASN A 68 -6.09 -14.53 -1.42
CA ASN A 68 -6.50 -15.92 -1.66
C ASN A 68 -5.80 -16.51 -2.89
N ASN A 69 -5.42 -15.67 -3.86
CA ASN A 69 -4.74 -16.08 -5.08
C ASN A 69 -3.72 -15.01 -5.49
N PHE A 70 -2.49 -15.17 -5.02
CA PHE A 70 -1.40 -14.21 -5.16
C PHE A 70 -1.25 -13.69 -6.60
N ASP A 71 -0.99 -14.59 -7.56
CA ASP A 71 -0.68 -14.20 -8.94
C ASP A 71 -1.84 -13.50 -9.63
N SER A 72 -3.07 -13.97 -9.43
CA SER A 72 -4.25 -13.41 -10.09
C SER A 72 -4.61 -12.04 -9.54
N VAL A 73 -4.52 -11.86 -8.23
CA VAL A 73 -4.82 -10.58 -7.59
C VAL A 73 -3.77 -9.53 -7.95
N PHE A 74 -2.48 -9.89 -7.89
CA PHE A 74 -1.42 -8.95 -8.22
C PHE A 74 -1.46 -8.51 -9.67
N LYS A 75 -1.81 -9.39 -10.61
CA LYS A 75 -1.97 -8.99 -12.01
C LYS A 75 -3.03 -7.90 -12.21
N VAL A 76 -4.15 -7.98 -11.48
CA VAL A 76 -5.21 -6.96 -11.55
C VAL A 76 -4.78 -5.67 -10.87
N LEU A 77 -4.14 -5.76 -9.70
CA LEU A 77 -3.67 -4.60 -8.96
C LEU A 77 -2.53 -3.87 -9.68
N ASP A 78 -1.56 -4.59 -10.24
CA ASP A 78 -0.45 -4.03 -11.02
C ASP A 78 -0.98 -3.27 -12.24
N ALA A 79 -1.98 -3.82 -12.94
CA ALA A 79 -2.66 -3.12 -14.04
C ALA A 79 -3.41 -1.86 -13.58
N TYR A 80 -4.03 -1.90 -12.39
CA TYR A 80 -4.76 -0.76 -11.81
C TYR A 80 -3.82 0.36 -11.37
N GLU A 81 -2.72 0.03 -10.71
CA GLU A 81 -1.69 0.97 -10.23
C GLU A 81 -0.78 1.48 -11.36
N GLY A 82 -0.98 1.00 -12.59
CA GLY A 82 -0.23 1.42 -13.76
C GLY A 82 1.20 0.89 -13.78
N ILE A 83 1.45 -0.27 -13.19
CA ILE A 83 2.74 -0.96 -13.30
C ILE A 83 2.83 -1.60 -14.67
N SER A 84 3.79 -1.13 -15.46
CA SER A 84 4.10 -1.68 -16.78
C SER A 84 4.90 -2.96 -16.62
N GLU A 85 4.40 -4.09 -17.13
CA GLU A 85 5.15 -5.36 -17.17
C GLU A 85 6.48 -5.24 -17.92
N ASN A 86 6.58 -4.29 -18.86
CA ASN A 86 7.77 -4.07 -19.69
C ASN A 86 8.76 -3.05 -19.10
N ASP A 87 8.30 -2.20 -18.18
CA ASP A 87 9.15 -1.19 -17.54
C ASP A 87 8.66 -0.86 -16.12
N PRO A 88 8.88 -1.77 -15.15
CA PRO A 88 8.44 -1.58 -13.77
C PRO A 88 9.15 -0.40 -13.10
N ASP A 89 10.39 -0.11 -13.49
CA ASP A 89 11.21 0.95 -12.88
C ASP A 89 10.77 2.35 -13.28
N SER A 90 10.13 2.52 -14.45
CA SER A 90 9.52 3.80 -14.85
C SER A 90 8.06 3.95 -14.38
N SER A 91 7.48 2.94 -13.74
CA SER A 91 6.08 2.96 -13.31
C SER A 91 5.85 3.96 -12.17
N LEU A 92 4.62 4.46 -12.04
CA LEU A 92 4.24 5.43 -11.01
C LEU A 92 4.43 4.86 -9.60
N PHE A 93 4.06 3.59 -9.45
CA PHE A 93 4.24 2.80 -8.25
C PHE A 93 5.14 1.60 -8.55
N LYS A 94 5.80 1.10 -7.51
CA LYS A 94 6.54 -0.17 -7.52
C LYS A 94 6.10 -1.02 -6.35
N ARG A 95 6.10 -2.34 -6.55
CA ARG A 95 5.75 -3.29 -5.49
C ARG A 95 7.00 -3.69 -4.71
N GLU A 96 7.02 -3.46 -3.41
CA GLU A 96 8.14 -3.84 -2.53
C GLU A 96 7.67 -4.65 -1.31
N LEU A 97 8.54 -5.51 -0.80
CA LEU A 97 8.31 -6.22 0.46
C LEU A 97 8.75 -5.34 1.63
N VAL A 98 7.79 -5.01 2.49
CA VAL A 98 8.04 -4.30 3.76
C VAL A 98 7.67 -5.18 4.94
N THR A 99 8.11 -4.76 6.12
CA THR A 99 7.66 -5.34 7.38
C THR A 99 6.53 -4.49 7.94
N ALA A 100 5.34 -5.08 8.06
CA ALA A 100 4.18 -4.46 8.69
C ALA A 100 4.07 -4.91 10.16
N PHE A 101 3.74 -3.95 11.00
CA PHE A 101 3.48 -4.09 12.44
C PHE A 101 1.99 -3.90 12.66
N LEU A 102 1.28 -4.96 13.03
CA LEU A 102 -0.16 -4.93 13.26
C LEU A 102 -0.47 -4.48 14.69
N ASP A 103 -1.66 -3.91 14.87
CA ASP A 103 -2.14 -3.41 16.16
C ASP A 103 -2.31 -4.53 17.21
N ASP A 104 -2.45 -5.79 16.76
CA ASP A 104 -2.50 -6.98 17.62
C ASP A 104 -1.13 -7.52 18.03
N GLY A 105 -0.05 -6.81 17.67
CA GLY A 105 1.33 -7.16 18.00
C GLY A 105 2.01 -8.12 17.01
N ARG A 106 1.30 -8.63 15.98
CA ARG A 106 1.92 -9.43 14.93
C ARG A 106 2.84 -8.58 14.05
N THR A 107 3.93 -9.19 13.59
CA THR A 107 4.83 -8.59 12.61
C THR A 107 4.93 -9.51 11.40
N LEU A 108 4.61 -9.00 10.22
CA LEU A 108 4.52 -9.80 8.99
C LEU A 108 5.25 -9.11 7.83
N LYS A 109 5.94 -9.90 7.00
CA LYS A 109 6.43 -9.42 5.70
C LYS A 109 5.28 -9.37 4.71
N THR A 110 5.11 -8.25 4.03
CA THR A 110 3.97 -8.01 3.15
C THR A 110 4.38 -7.13 1.98
N TRP A 111 3.71 -7.32 0.85
CA TRP A 111 3.86 -6.45 -0.30
C TRP A 111 3.12 -5.13 -0.08
N VAL A 112 3.70 -4.05 -0.57
CA VAL A 112 3.09 -2.73 -0.58
C VAL A 112 3.44 -2.04 -1.90
N TYR A 113 2.54 -1.20 -2.39
CA TYR A 113 2.79 -0.33 -3.54
C TYR A 113 3.42 0.97 -3.06
N LEU A 114 4.69 1.21 -3.35
CA LEU A 114 5.40 2.42 -3.00
C LEU A 114 5.48 3.35 -4.21
N TYR A 115 5.35 4.65 -3.95
CA TYR A 115 5.50 5.67 -4.97
C TYR A 115 6.94 5.70 -5.46
N ASN A 116 7.11 5.73 -6.78
CA ASN A 116 8.41 5.55 -7.43
C ASN A 116 8.87 6.78 -8.23
N GLN A 117 8.14 7.89 -8.17
CA GLN A 117 8.50 9.13 -8.85
C GLN A 117 9.10 10.16 -7.87
N LEU A 118 9.62 11.25 -8.42
CA LEU A 118 10.16 12.36 -7.65
C LEU A 118 9.10 12.95 -6.70
N LEU A 119 9.47 13.16 -5.45
CA LEU A 119 8.61 13.70 -4.39
C LEU A 119 8.66 15.24 -4.30
N ASP A 120 9.32 15.91 -5.25
CA ASP A 120 9.66 17.31 -5.16
C ASP A 120 8.40 18.20 -5.01
N GLY A 121 8.32 18.89 -3.87
CA GLY A 121 7.23 19.79 -3.55
C GLY A 121 5.91 19.14 -3.12
N LEU A 122 5.87 17.80 -2.95
CA LEU A 122 4.66 17.13 -2.48
C LEU A 122 4.43 17.37 -0.97
N PRO A 123 3.21 17.73 -0.56
CA PRO A 123 2.90 17.88 0.86
C PRO A 123 2.96 16.52 1.58
N CYS A 124 3.79 16.46 2.62
CA CYS A 124 3.87 15.33 3.53
C CYS A 124 2.61 15.26 4.39
N ILE A 125 2.05 14.06 4.53
CA ILE A 125 0.97 13.78 5.47
C ILE A 125 1.62 13.32 6.78
N GLU A 126 1.85 14.25 7.70
CA GLU A 126 2.55 13.97 8.98
C GLU A 126 1.83 12.94 9.85
N SER A 127 0.51 12.80 9.71
CA SER A 127 -0.26 11.78 10.43
C SER A 127 0.07 10.36 9.97
N GLY A 128 0.64 10.20 8.76
CA GLY A 128 0.89 8.90 8.15
C GLY A 128 -0.37 8.10 7.79
N ASP A 129 -1.55 8.67 7.97
CA ASP A 129 -2.84 8.00 7.81
C ASP A 129 -3.68 8.78 6.80
N PHE A 130 -3.87 8.21 5.61
CA PHE A 130 -4.61 8.83 4.52
C PHE A 130 -6.09 9.05 4.87
N LEU A 131 -6.67 8.24 5.77
CA LEU A 131 -8.06 8.38 6.18
C LEU A 131 -8.28 9.51 7.18
N LYS A 132 -7.21 10.12 7.69
CA LYS A 132 -7.25 11.26 8.63
C LYS A 132 -6.88 12.59 7.98
N LEU A 133 -6.91 12.66 6.65
CA LEU A 133 -6.73 13.91 5.89
C LEU A 133 -7.84 14.93 6.16
#